data_AF-A0A931M902-F1
#
_entry.id   AF-A0A931M902-F1
#
_cell.length_a   1.000
_cell.length_b   1.000
_cell.length_c   1.000
_cell.angle_alpha   90.00
_cell.angle_beta   90.00
_cell.angle_gamma   90.00
#
_symmetry.space_group_name_H-M   'P 1'
#
loop_
_entity.id
_entity.type
_entity.pdbx_description
1 polymer ?
#
loop_
_entity_poly.entity_id
_entity_poly.type
_entity_poly.pdbx_seq_one_letter_code
_entity_poly.pdbx_strand_id
1 'polypeptide(L)'
;MLKSNQLTGLSNLNCPALTYIDLDSNKLTGSLPNFNLPSLRSLQINANQLTGSIPPLNLPELTGLGLKSNKLTGSIPYLNLPKSISIDFSNNQLSGGIAQVNLNSMVGLNLTNNRLNFDSMEYIYSRYFSVFFYPQANIKINSKNNLLSVNAGGTLSKNTYVWFQKQPDSSSFKGFKQAVGDSTLNNPPPGSYYAMVTNSASPLLILFSDTVSIGLQLKLSNPNSSMINP
;
A
#
# COMPACT_ATOMS: atom_id res chain seq x y z
N MET A 1 12.29 -18.05 -23.38
CA MET A 1 12.43 -17.95 -21.91
C MET A 1 13.80 -17.37 -21.62
N LEU A 2 13.90 -16.31 -20.83
CA LEU A 2 15.17 -15.65 -20.45
C LEU A 2 15.29 -15.50 -18.92
N LYS A 3 14.61 -16.36 -18.17
CA LYS A 3 14.67 -16.44 -16.70
C LYS A 3 16.10 -16.62 -16.17
N SER A 4 16.39 -16.07 -15.00
CA SER A 4 17.64 -16.26 -14.26
C SER A 4 18.88 -15.83 -15.07
N ASN A 5 18.79 -14.69 -15.74
CA ASN A 5 19.88 -14.08 -16.49
C ASN A 5 20.33 -12.76 -15.86
N GLN A 6 21.14 -11.99 -16.59
CA GLN A 6 21.64 -10.68 -16.15
C GLN A 6 21.06 -9.53 -16.98
N LEU A 7 19.84 -9.69 -17.54
CA LEU A 7 19.20 -8.65 -18.35
C LEU A 7 18.92 -7.41 -17.49
N THR A 8 19.22 -6.23 -18.03
CA THR A 8 19.10 -4.95 -17.30
C THR A 8 18.01 -4.03 -17.81
N GLY A 9 17.55 -4.22 -19.04
CA GLY A 9 16.53 -3.39 -19.70
C GLY A 9 15.38 -4.20 -20.26
N LEU A 10 14.18 -3.64 -20.17
CA LEU A 10 12.96 -4.17 -20.78
C LEU A 10 12.38 -3.10 -21.70
N SER A 11 12.42 -3.33 -23.01
CA SER A 11 11.83 -2.44 -24.00
C SER A 11 10.45 -2.94 -24.45
N ASN A 12 9.70 -2.10 -25.16
CA ASN A 12 8.44 -2.49 -25.79
C ASN A 12 8.64 -3.75 -26.66
N LEU A 13 7.84 -4.78 -26.40
CA LEU A 13 7.80 -6.02 -27.19
C LEU A 13 6.70 -5.90 -28.24
N ASN A 14 7.06 -5.94 -29.53
CA ASN A 14 6.10 -5.92 -30.63
C ASN A 14 6.03 -7.28 -31.32
N CYS A 15 5.63 -8.30 -30.57
CA CYS A 15 5.55 -9.68 -31.04
C CYS A 15 4.14 -10.24 -30.77
N PRO A 16 3.14 -9.93 -31.62
CA PRO A 16 1.73 -10.19 -31.32
C PRO A 16 1.40 -11.68 -31.13
N ALA A 17 2.19 -12.58 -31.72
CA ALA A 17 2.05 -14.03 -31.60
C ALA A 17 2.70 -14.62 -30.34
N LEU A 18 3.37 -13.81 -29.52
CA LEU A 18 4.07 -14.28 -28.33
C LEU A 18 3.06 -14.76 -27.28
N THR A 19 3.16 -16.03 -26.89
CA THR A 19 2.23 -16.66 -25.94
C THR A 19 2.81 -16.78 -24.53
N TYR A 20 4.12 -16.70 -24.38
CA TYR A 20 4.79 -16.91 -23.10
C TYR A 20 6.00 -15.99 -22.95
N ILE A 21 6.04 -15.24 -21.84
CA ILE A 21 7.19 -14.45 -21.40
C ILE A 21 7.57 -14.92 -19.99
N ASP A 22 8.83 -15.31 -19.84
CA ASP A 22 9.45 -15.54 -18.55
C ASP A 22 10.81 -14.84 -18.51
N LEU A 23 10.85 -13.81 -17.67
CA LEU A 23 11.96 -12.91 -17.38
C LEU A 23 12.25 -12.87 -15.88
N ASP A 24 11.77 -13.86 -15.13
CA ASP A 24 11.97 -13.95 -13.69
C ASP A 24 13.46 -13.89 -13.33
N SER A 25 13.77 -13.35 -12.16
CA SER A 25 15.11 -13.38 -11.56
C SER A 25 16.20 -12.78 -12.48
N ASN A 26 15.93 -11.60 -13.03
CA ASN A 26 16.90 -10.82 -13.80
C ASN A 26 17.31 -9.55 -13.03
N LYS A 27 18.01 -8.62 -13.69
CA LYS A 27 18.39 -7.31 -13.14
C LYS A 27 17.63 -6.18 -13.84
N LEU A 28 16.42 -6.44 -14.35
CA LEU A 28 15.67 -5.47 -15.14
C LEU A 28 15.38 -4.23 -14.31
N THR A 29 15.68 -3.06 -14.87
CA THR A 29 15.47 -1.74 -14.27
C THR A 29 14.57 -0.89 -15.16
N GLY A 30 14.20 0.32 -14.70
CA GLY A 30 13.28 1.20 -15.42
C GLY A 30 11.83 0.76 -15.22
N SER A 31 10.93 1.27 -16.06
CA SER A 31 9.50 1.01 -15.97
C SER A 31 9.02 -0.10 -16.89
N LEU A 32 7.90 -0.72 -16.52
CA LEU A 32 7.22 -1.67 -17.37
C LEU A 32 6.77 -0.98 -18.67
N PRO A 33 7.02 -1.58 -19.86
CA PRO A 33 6.46 -1.11 -21.11
C PRO A 33 4.95 -1.39 -21.17
N ASN A 34 4.26 -0.72 -22.09
CA ASN A 34 2.89 -1.12 -22.43
C ASN A 34 2.94 -2.47 -23.17
N PHE A 35 2.26 -3.48 -22.62
CA PHE A 35 2.16 -4.79 -23.25
C PHE A 35 1.01 -4.82 -24.25
N ASN A 36 1.35 -4.80 -25.54
CA ASN A 36 0.39 -5.01 -26.63
C ASN A 36 0.57 -6.43 -27.22
N LEU A 37 0.24 -7.44 -26.43
CA LEU A 37 0.50 -8.85 -26.73
C LEU A 37 -0.81 -9.66 -26.63
N PRO A 38 -1.69 -9.58 -27.63
CA PRO A 38 -3.07 -10.10 -27.53
C PRO A 38 -3.12 -11.63 -27.35
N SER A 39 -2.10 -12.36 -27.78
CA SER A 39 -2.02 -13.83 -27.65
C SER A 39 -1.29 -14.30 -26.39
N LEU A 40 -0.83 -13.38 -25.52
CA LEU A 40 -0.03 -13.72 -24.35
C LEU A 40 -0.86 -14.48 -23.32
N ARG A 41 -0.37 -15.65 -22.91
CA ARG A 41 -0.99 -16.52 -21.91
C ARG A 41 -0.30 -16.46 -20.56
N SER A 42 1.02 -16.26 -20.53
CA SER A 42 1.77 -16.11 -19.28
C SER A 42 2.79 -14.98 -19.37
N LEU A 43 2.81 -14.14 -18.34
CA LEU A 43 3.75 -13.05 -18.16
C LEU A 43 4.40 -13.15 -16.77
N GLN A 44 5.65 -13.57 -16.72
CA GLN A 44 6.44 -13.70 -15.49
C GLN A 44 7.64 -12.75 -15.54
N ILE A 45 7.67 -11.75 -14.66
CA ILE A 45 8.76 -10.76 -14.51
C ILE A 45 9.07 -10.53 -13.02
N ASN A 46 8.96 -11.60 -12.23
CA ASN A 46 9.19 -11.58 -10.80
C ASN A 46 10.68 -11.36 -10.49
N ALA A 47 10.99 -10.91 -9.26
CA ALA A 47 12.35 -10.79 -8.75
C ALA A 47 13.28 -9.98 -9.67
N ASN A 48 12.89 -8.73 -9.94
CA ASN A 48 13.64 -7.76 -10.73
C ASN A 48 13.73 -6.42 -9.97
N GLN A 49 14.22 -5.37 -10.62
CA GLN A 49 14.40 -4.04 -10.02
C GLN A 49 13.54 -2.97 -10.71
N LEU A 50 12.40 -3.37 -11.28
CA LEU A 50 11.52 -2.48 -12.02
C LEU A 50 10.87 -1.44 -11.11
N THR A 51 10.75 -0.21 -11.60
CA THR A 51 10.25 0.97 -10.90
C THR A 51 9.10 1.64 -11.65
N GLY A 52 8.40 2.59 -11.05
CA GLY A 52 7.28 3.28 -11.68
C GLY A 52 5.98 2.47 -11.62
N SER A 53 4.95 2.93 -12.32
CA SER A 53 3.61 2.33 -12.28
C SER A 53 3.48 1.08 -13.14
N ILE A 54 2.56 0.20 -12.76
CA ILE A 54 2.05 -0.83 -13.66
C ILE A 54 1.23 -0.09 -14.74
N PRO A 55 1.50 -0.30 -16.04
CA PRO A 55 0.68 0.29 -17.10
C PRO A 55 -0.67 -0.43 -17.20
N PRO A 56 -1.69 0.19 -17.80
CA PRO A 56 -2.94 -0.52 -18.12
C PRO A 56 -2.66 -1.79 -18.92
N LEU A 57 -3.27 -2.91 -18.50
CA LEU A 57 -3.08 -4.21 -19.15
C LEU A 57 -4.38 -4.66 -19.79
N ASN A 58 -4.34 -4.90 -21.10
CA ASN A 58 -5.44 -5.50 -21.85
C ASN A 58 -4.94 -6.76 -22.57
N LEU A 59 -4.94 -7.87 -21.83
CA LEU A 59 -4.37 -9.14 -22.28
C LEU A 59 -5.44 -10.23 -22.13
N PRO A 60 -6.36 -10.36 -23.13
CA PRO A 60 -7.57 -11.17 -22.99
C PRO A 60 -7.29 -12.67 -22.85
N GLU A 61 -6.14 -13.14 -23.31
CA GLU A 61 -5.70 -14.53 -23.25
C GLU A 61 -4.84 -14.87 -22.02
N LEU A 62 -4.52 -13.87 -21.18
CA LEU A 62 -3.59 -14.06 -20.07
C LEU A 62 -4.22 -14.92 -18.97
N THR A 63 -3.54 -15.99 -18.58
CA THR A 63 -3.96 -16.89 -17.49
C THR A 63 -3.13 -16.71 -16.21
N GLY A 64 -1.90 -16.20 -16.33
CA GLY A 64 -1.02 -15.93 -15.19
C GLY A 64 -0.18 -14.67 -15.36
N LEU A 65 -0.12 -13.85 -14.29
CA LEU A 65 0.63 -12.61 -14.23
C LEU A 65 1.47 -12.54 -12.94
N GLY A 66 2.80 -12.50 -13.08
CA GLY A 66 3.73 -12.34 -11.96
C GLY A 66 4.59 -11.09 -12.10
N LEU A 67 4.45 -10.16 -11.16
CA LEU A 67 5.29 -8.97 -11.01
C LEU A 67 5.88 -8.86 -9.60
N LYS A 68 5.86 -9.95 -8.84
CA LYS A 68 6.30 -10.01 -7.45
C LYS A 68 7.76 -9.59 -7.29
N SER A 69 8.09 -9.01 -6.14
CA SER A 69 9.48 -8.68 -5.77
C SER A 69 10.13 -7.74 -6.78
N ASN A 70 9.50 -6.60 -6.99
CA ASN A 70 10.02 -5.47 -7.76
C ASN A 70 9.96 -4.19 -6.89
N LYS A 71 10.18 -3.02 -7.49
CA LYS A 71 10.08 -1.71 -6.84
C LYS A 71 8.93 -0.88 -7.45
N LEU A 72 7.89 -1.52 -7.97
CA LEU A 72 6.76 -0.87 -8.64
C LEU A 72 5.98 0.01 -7.64
N THR A 73 5.50 1.16 -8.10
CA THR A 73 4.86 2.21 -7.29
C THR A 73 3.49 2.60 -7.87
N GLY A 74 2.72 3.40 -7.15
CA GLY A 74 1.45 3.94 -7.65
C GLY A 74 0.28 2.96 -7.55
N SER A 75 -0.86 3.37 -8.10
CA SER A 75 -2.12 2.62 -8.04
C SER A 75 -2.13 1.39 -8.95
N ILE A 76 -2.98 0.42 -8.63
CA ILE A 76 -3.29 -0.66 -9.58
C ILE A 76 -4.11 -0.05 -10.72
N PRO A 77 -3.62 -0.13 -11.99
CA PRO A 77 -4.25 0.51 -13.14
C PRO A 77 -5.48 -0.27 -13.60
N TYR A 78 -6.03 0.14 -14.74
CA TYR A 78 -7.02 -0.67 -15.43
C TYR A 78 -6.44 -2.03 -15.84
N LEU A 79 -7.11 -3.12 -15.44
CA LEU A 79 -6.72 -4.48 -15.78
C LEU A 79 -7.89 -5.19 -16.48
N ASN A 80 -7.74 -5.51 -17.76
CA ASN A 80 -8.66 -6.37 -18.50
C ASN A 80 -8.02 -7.73 -18.75
N LEU A 81 -8.18 -8.64 -17.79
CA LEU A 81 -7.54 -9.96 -17.75
C LEU A 81 -8.60 -11.04 -17.43
N PRO A 82 -9.64 -11.18 -18.27
CA PRO A 82 -10.82 -11.99 -17.94
C PRO A 82 -10.50 -13.47 -17.69
N LYS A 83 -9.44 -14.00 -18.31
CA LYS A 83 -8.99 -15.39 -18.18
C LYS A 83 -7.92 -15.61 -17.11
N SER A 84 -7.47 -14.55 -16.43
CA SER A 84 -6.37 -14.67 -15.46
C SER A 84 -6.84 -15.38 -14.20
N ILE A 85 -6.14 -16.45 -13.84
CA ILE A 85 -6.46 -17.30 -12.70
C ILE A 85 -5.67 -16.83 -11.48
N SER A 86 -4.42 -16.41 -11.69
CA SER A 86 -3.53 -15.98 -10.61
C SER A 86 -2.76 -14.72 -11.00
N ILE A 87 -2.76 -13.75 -10.07
CA ILE A 87 -1.99 -12.51 -10.18
C ILE A 87 -1.19 -12.33 -8.90
N ASP A 88 0.12 -12.12 -9.02
CA ASP A 88 1.00 -11.82 -7.89
C ASP A 88 1.71 -10.47 -8.10
N PHE A 89 1.31 -9.48 -7.32
CA PHE A 89 1.94 -8.16 -7.21
C PHE A 89 2.64 -7.94 -5.87
N SER A 90 2.80 -9.00 -5.07
CA SER A 90 3.36 -8.89 -3.73
C SER A 90 4.79 -8.36 -3.73
N ASN A 91 5.22 -7.80 -2.60
CA ASN A 91 6.58 -7.31 -2.41
C ASN A 91 6.93 -6.22 -3.44
N ASN A 92 6.13 -5.17 -3.45
CA ASN A 92 6.31 -3.95 -4.25
C ASN A 92 6.02 -2.73 -3.37
N GLN A 93 5.85 -1.56 -3.99
CA GLN A 93 5.52 -0.30 -3.32
C GLN A 93 4.19 0.28 -3.85
N LEU A 94 3.27 -0.57 -4.30
CA LEU A 94 1.97 -0.16 -4.84
C LEU A 94 1.14 0.52 -3.75
N SER A 95 0.43 1.59 -4.09
CA SER A 95 -0.26 2.48 -3.16
C SER A 95 -1.49 3.13 -3.79
N GLY A 96 -2.39 3.68 -2.97
CA GLY A 96 -3.58 4.38 -3.46
C GLY A 96 -4.67 3.43 -3.97
N GLY A 97 -5.71 3.98 -4.59
CA GLY A 97 -6.88 3.21 -5.03
C GLY A 97 -6.59 2.21 -6.15
N ILE A 98 -7.62 1.45 -6.51
CA ILE A 98 -7.60 0.53 -7.65
C ILE A 98 -8.56 1.08 -8.70
N ALA A 99 -8.09 1.20 -9.93
CA ALA A 99 -8.96 1.51 -11.07
C ALA A 99 -9.88 0.32 -11.38
N GLN A 100 -10.60 0.39 -12.50
CA GLN A 100 -11.48 -0.69 -12.92
C GLN A 100 -10.68 -1.96 -13.28
N VAL A 101 -11.08 -3.10 -12.72
CA VAL A 101 -10.49 -4.41 -13.06
C VAL A 101 -11.57 -5.37 -13.56
N ASN A 102 -11.21 -6.20 -14.54
CA ASN A 102 -11.98 -7.29 -15.10
C ASN A 102 -11.18 -8.59 -14.96
N LEU A 103 -11.39 -9.28 -13.84
CA LEU A 103 -10.65 -10.48 -13.41
C LEU A 103 -11.61 -11.67 -13.17
N ASN A 104 -12.47 -11.96 -14.14
CA ASN A 104 -13.63 -12.86 -13.98
C ASN A 104 -13.26 -14.31 -13.60
N SER A 105 -12.11 -14.81 -14.04
CA SER A 105 -11.63 -16.17 -13.71
C SER A 105 -10.67 -16.22 -12.53
N MET A 106 -10.52 -15.12 -11.79
CA MET A 106 -9.48 -15.00 -10.78
C MET A 106 -9.76 -15.86 -9.56
N VAL A 107 -8.81 -16.72 -9.24
CA VAL A 107 -8.81 -17.57 -8.07
C VAL A 107 -7.89 -17.03 -6.98
N GLY A 108 -6.81 -16.33 -7.34
CA GLY A 108 -5.88 -15.79 -6.35
C GLY A 108 -5.25 -14.47 -6.78
N LEU A 109 -5.43 -13.44 -5.95
CA LEU A 109 -4.74 -12.15 -6.08
C LEU A 109 -3.87 -11.89 -4.86
N ASN A 110 -2.56 -11.84 -5.06
CA ASN A 110 -1.60 -11.57 -4.00
C ASN A 110 -1.09 -10.12 -4.10
N LEU A 111 -1.45 -9.31 -3.11
CA LEU A 111 -1.08 -7.91 -2.93
C LEU A 111 -0.28 -7.66 -1.65
N THR A 112 0.12 -8.72 -0.94
CA THR A 112 0.89 -8.62 0.31
C THR A 112 2.19 -7.83 0.15
N ASN A 113 2.66 -7.20 1.22
CA ASN A 113 3.91 -6.43 1.24
C ASN A 113 3.93 -5.30 0.19
N ASN A 114 2.90 -4.46 0.19
CA ASN A 114 2.80 -3.23 -0.59
C ASN A 114 2.56 -2.03 0.34
N ARG A 115 2.08 -0.89 -0.18
CA ARG A 115 1.66 0.31 0.57
C ARG A 115 0.18 0.63 0.32
N LEU A 116 -0.64 -0.39 0.11
CA LEU A 116 -2.08 -0.25 -0.15
C LEU A 116 -2.83 0.06 1.15
N ASN A 117 -3.93 0.78 1.03
CA ASN A 117 -4.75 1.22 2.14
C ASN A 117 -6.22 0.75 1.94
N PHE A 118 -7.17 1.28 2.72
CA PHE A 118 -8.56 0.86 2.58
C PHE A 118 -9.24 1.33 1.28
N ASP A 119 -8.72 2.35 0.56
CA ASP A 119 -9.25 2.74 -0.76
C ASP A 119 -9.16 1.57 -1.74
N SER A 120 -8.02 0.89 -1.74
CA SER A 120 -7.78 -0.28 -2.56
C SER A 120 -8.63 -1.46 -2.08
N MET A 121 -8.63 -1.71 -0.77
CA MET A 121 -9.20 -2.95 -0.24
C MET A 121 -10.72 -2.98 -0.24
N GLU A 122 -11.41 -1.88 0.01
CA GLU A 122 -12.88 -1.85 -0.11
C GLU A 122 -13.34 -2.21 -1.54
N TYR A 123 -12.58 -1.75 -2.54
CA TYR A 123 -12.87 -2.04 -3.94
C TYR A 123 -12.72 -3.53 -4.28
N ILE A 124 -11.63 -4.16 -3.83
CA ILE A 124 -11.31 -5.56 -4.18
C ILE A 124 -12.04 -6.57 -3.29
N TYR A 125 -12.13 -6.31 -1.99
CA TYR A 125 -12.78 -7.23 -1.03
C TYR A 125 -14.25 -7.48 -1.38
N SER A 126 -14.93 -6.45 -1.91
CA SER A 126 -16.33 -6.59 -2.36
C SER A 126 -16.51 -7.36 -3.66
N ARG A 127 -15.43 -7.63 -4.42
CA ARG A 127 -15.48 -8.23 -5.77
C ARG A 127 -14.87 -9.62 -5.84
N TYR A 128 -13.91 -9.95 -4.97
CA TYR A 128 -13.10 -11.14 -5.10
C TYR A 128 -12.91 -11.86 -3.77
N PHE A 129 -13.13 -13.17 -3.77
CA PHE A 129 -13.16 -13.98 -2.55
C PHE A 129 -11.77 -14.39 -2.03
N SER A 130 -10.80 -14.62 -2.92
CA SER A 130 -9.43 -15.04 -2.55
C SER A 130 -8.42 -13.96 -2.88
N VAL A 131 -8.18 -13.09 -1.91
CA VAL A 131 -7.22 -12.00 -2.02
C VAL A 131 -6.34 -11.98 -0.78
N PHE A 132 -5.03 -12.02 -0.99
CA PHE A 132 -4.02 -11.94 0.06
C PHE A 132 -3.46 -10.53 0.06
N PHE A 133 -3.71 -9.75 1.12
CA PHE A 133 -3.32 -8.33 1.16
C PHE A 133 -2.76 -7.90 2.51
N TYR A 134 -2.57 -8.81 3.45
CA TYR A 134 -1.87 -8.51 4.70
C TYR A 134 -0.51 -9.23 4.72
N PRO A 135 0.58 -8.57 5.13
CA PRO A 135 0.65 -7.20 5.65
C PRO A 135 0.80 -6.13 4.56
N GLN A 136 0.62 -4.86 4.95
CA GLN A 136 0.98 -3.67 4.18
C GLN A 136 2.00 -2.85 4.96
N ALA A 137 2.72 -1.97 4.28
CA ALA A 137 3.63 -1.03 4.90
C ALA A 137 2.89 -0.11 5.88
N ASN A 138 3.63 0.39 6.87
CA ASN A 138 3.09 1.33 7.82
C ASN A 138 2.55 2.60 7.13
N ILE A 139 1.41 3.08 7.61
CA ILE A 139 0.84 4.37 7.19
C ILE A 139 1.49 5.52 7.97
N LYS A 140 1.63 6.68 7.34
CA LYS A 140 2.31 7.81 7.94
C LYS A 140 1.43 8.53 8.97
N ILE A 141 2.00 8.87 10.13
CA ILE A 141 1.43 9.88 11.02
C ILE A 141 1.87 11.27 10.55
N ASN A 142 0.91 12.18 10.42
CA ASN A 142 1.19 13.60 10.25
C ASN A 142 1.18 14.29 11.61
N SER A 143 2.22 15.06 11.91
CA SER A 143 2.32 15.86 13.13
C SER A 143 2.42 17.34 12.77
N LYS A 144 1.46 18.15 13.22
CA LYS A 144 1.44 19.60 12.98
C LYS A 144 0.72 20.31 14.10
N ASN A 145 1.28 21.38 14.67
CA ASN A 145 0.63 22.21 15.70
C ASN A 145 0.02 21.40 16.87
N ASN A 146 0.78 20.44 17.44
CA ASN A 146 0.31 19.51 18.48
C ASN A 146 -0.91 18.64 18.09
N LEU A 147 -1.15 18.47 16.79
CA LEU A 147 -2.12 17.53 16.25
C LEU A 147 -1.37 16.36 15.61
N LEU A 148 -1.70 15.15 16.02
CA LEU A 148 -1.38 13.95 15.25
C LEU A 148 -2.58 13.55 14.41
N SER A 149 -2.37 13.14 13.16
CA SER A 149 -3.41 12.58 12.31
C SER A 149 -2.90 11.44 11.45
N VAL A 150 -3.80 10.48 11.19
CA VAL A 150 -3.53 9.32 10.32
C VAL A 150 -4.68 9.16 9.35
N ASN A 151 -4.36 9.03 8.07
CA ASN A 151 -5.32 8.71 7.02
C ASN A 151 -5.04 7.29 6.51
N ALA A 152 -6.04 6.43 6.61
CA ALA A 152 -5.97 5.03 6.20
C ALA A 152 -6.72 4.74 4.88
N GLY A 153 -7.22 5.78 4.20
CA GLY A 153 -8.09 5.67 3.04
C GLY A 153 -9.45 5.03 3.35
N GLY A 154 -10.20 4.72 2.30
CA GLY A 154 -11.48 4.03 2.34
C GLY A 154 -12.62 4.92 2.82
N THR A 155 -13.76 4.28 3.08
CA THR A 155 -14.93 4.94 3.66
C THR A 155 -14.64 5.28 5.12
N LEU A 156 -14.41 6.57 5.41
CA LEU A 156 -14.00 7.03 6.75
C LEU A 156 -14.93 6.62 7.89
N SER A 157 -16.24 6.51 7.63
CA SER A 157 -17.23 6.06 8.62
C SER A 157 -17.10 4.58 9.00
N LYS A 158 -16.37 3.79 8.22
CA LYS A 158 -16.09 2.37 8.47
C LYS A 158 -14.74 2.14 9.15
N ASN A 159 -13.88 3.15 9.19
CA ASN A 159 -12.58 3.08 9.85
C ASN A 159 -12.72 3.19 11.37
N THR A 160 -12.01 2.33 12.09
CA THR A 160 -11.84 2.40 13.55
C THR A 160 -10.37 2.59 13.87
N TYR A 161 -10.04 3.66 14.59
CA TYR A 161 -8.67 4.00 14.96
C TYR A 161 -8.44 3.77 16.45
N VAL A 162 -7.29 3.16 16.76
CA VAL A 162 -6.80 2.97 18.11
C VAL A 162 -5.42 3.57 18.21
N TRP A 163 -5.27 4.58 19.05
CA TRP A 163 -3.98 5.21 19.31
C TRP A 163 -3.31 4.53 20.50
N PHE A 164 -2.04 4.25 20.35
CA PHE A 164 -1.20 3.62 21.35
C PHE A 164 -0.10 4.58 21.75
N GLN A 165 0.05 4.81 23.06
CA GLN A 165 1.18 5.55 23.62
C GLN A 165 2.13 4.57 24.30
N LYS A 166 3.41 4.59 23.90
CA LYS A 166 4.48 3.88 24.61
C LYS A 166 4.63 4.52 25.99
N GLN A 167 4.53 3.71 27.05
CA GLN A 167 4.73 4.25 28.39
C GLN A 167 6.21 4.59 28.61
N PRO A 168 6.52 5.63 29.42
CA PRO A 168 7.90 6.09 29.63
C PRO A 168 8.86 5.04 30.18
N ASP A 169 8.34 4.01 30.84
CA ASP A 169 9.06 3.03 31.66
C ASP A 169 8.71 1.57 31.32
N SER A 170 7.95 1.31 30.25
CA SER A 170 7.55 -0.03 29.86
C SER A 170 7.79 -0.32 28.36
N SER A 171 7.98 -1.61 28.06
CA SER A 171 7.87 -2.13 26.69
C SER A 171 6.40 -2.25 26.23
N SER A 172 5.43 -1.94 27.10
CA SER A 172 4.00 -2.05 26.83
C SER A 172 3.39 -0.74 26.33
N PHE A 173 2.38 -0.89 25.48
CA PHE A 173 1.62 0.23 24.95
C PHE A 173 0.27 0.31 25.65
N LYS A 174 -0.12 1.50 26.10
CA LYS A 174 -1.49 1.76 26.56
C LYS A 174 -2.30 2.26 25.37
N GLY A 175 -3.28 1.46 24.97
CA GLY A 175 -4.21 1.82 23.90
C GLY A 175 -5.38 2.64 24.41
N PHE A 176 -5.73 3.70 23.70
CA PHE A 176 -6.97 4.44 23.89
C PHE A 176 -7.75 4.41 22.58
N LYS A 177 -9.01 3.99 22.62
CA LYS A 177 -9.89 3.94 21.44
C LYS A 177 -10.36 5.37 21.14
N GLN A 178 -10.03 5.92 19.97
CA GLN A 178 -10.37 7.30 19.63
C GLN A 178 -10.86 7.42 18.18
N ALA A 179 -12.19 7.34 18.06
CA ALA A 179 -13.05 7.95 17.03
C ALA A 179 -12.90 7.54 15.54
N VAL A 180 -13.88 8.04 14.77
CA VAL A 180 -14.27 7.82 13.36
C VAL A 180 -13.79 9.02 12.52
N GLY A 181 -13.39 8.84 11.25
CA GLY A 181 -12.89 9.93 10.38
C GLY A 181 -11.42 9.80 9.96
N ASP A 182 -10.75 10.89 9.57
CA ASP A 182 -9.28 10.98 9.40
C ASP A 182 -8.61 11.15 10.78
N SER A 183 -8.70 10.10 11.61
CA SER A 183 -8.52 10.15 13.07
C SER A 183 -7.37 11.04 13.52
N THR A 184 -7.71 11.93 14.44
CA THR A 184 -6.81 12.91 15.03
C THR A 184 -6.65 12.69 16.53
N LEU A 185 -5.43 12.85 17.02
CA LEU A 185 -5.12 12.95 18.45
C LEU A 185 -4.65 14.39 18.75
N ASN A 186 -5.50 15.14 19.46
CA ASN A 186 -5.28 16.55 19.79
C ASN A 186 -4.47 16.70 21.08
N ASN A 187 -3.45 17.57 21.05
CA ASN A 187 -2.60 17.89 22.20
C ASN A 187 -2.14 16.65 22.99
N PRO A 188 -1.58 15.61 22.32
CA PRO A 188 -1.09 14.46 23.04
C PRO A 188 0.00 14.87 24.04
N PRO A 189 0.04 14.27 25.24
CA PRO A 189 1.17 14.47 26.14
C PRO A 189 2.49 14.02 25.49
N PRO A 190 3.64 14.40 26.05
CA PRO A 190 4.91 13.88 25.58
C PRO A 190 4.94 12.34 25.61
N GLY A 191 5.51 11.73 24.56
CA GLY A 191 5.53 10.28 24.42
C GLY A 191 5.73 9.83 22.98
N SER A 192 5.79 8.52 22.77
CA SER A 192 5.83 7.92 21.44
C SER A 192 4.49 7.27 21.10
N TYR A 193 4.01 7.53 19.89
CA TYR A 193 2.66 7.20 19.46
C TYR A 193 2.68 6.39 18.17
N TYR A 194 1.83 5.36 18.09
CA TYR A 194 1.42 4.75 16.82
C TYR A 194 -0.09 4.52 16.81
N ALA A 195 -0.66 4.35 15.63
CA ALA A 195 -2.06 4.04 15.42
C ALA A 195 -2.22 2.65 14.80
N MET A 196 -3.27 1.95 15.22
CA MET A 196 -3.81 0.77 14.53
C MET A 196 -5.16 1.16 13.95
N VAL A 197 -5.40 0.77 12.70
CA VAL A 197 -6.64 1.08 11.99
C VAL A 197 -7.23 -0.20 11.42
N THR A 198 -8.53 -0.40 11.67
CA THR A 198 -9.34 -1.45 11.05
C THR A 198 -10.48 -0.81 10.25
N ASN A 199 -11.04 -1.54 9.29
CA ASN A 199 -12.16 -1.08 8.48
C ASN A 199 -13.22 -2.18 8.36
N SER A 200 -14.49 -1.85 8.65
CA SER A 200 -15.58 -2.84 8.65
C SER A 200 -15.96 -3.38 7.27
N ALA A 201 -15.65 -2.66 6.18
CA ALA A 201 -15.79 -3.14 4.81
C ALA A 201 -14.55 -3.89 4.28
N SER A 202 -13.44 -3.91 5.03
CA SER A 202 -12.27 -4.73 4.72
C SER A 202 -11.72 -5.38 6.00
N PRO A 203 -12.44 -6.35 6.58
CA PRO A 203 -12.15 -6.87 7.91
C PRO A 203 -10.86 -7.68 8.02
N LEU A 204 -10.28 -8.12 6.89
CA LEU A 204 -9.03 -8.89 6.91
C LEU A 204 -7.78 -8.00 6.81
N LEU A 205 -7.93 -6.66 6.70
CA LEU A 205 -6.80 -5.72 6.66
C LEU A 205 -6.74 -4.98 7.99
N ILE A 206 -5.58 -5.06 8.64
CA ILE A 206 -5.19 -4.21 9.74
C ILE A 206 -4.03 -3.35 9.26
N LEU A 207 -4.17 -2.03 9.36
CA LEU A 207 -3.09 -1.09 9.08
C LEU A 207 -2.48 -0.61 10.38
N PHE A 208 -1.15 -0.55 10.41
CA PHE A 208 -0.38 0.06 11.48
C PHE A 208 0.26 1.32 10.95
N SER A 209 0.38 2.34 11.79
CA SER A 209 1.15 3.53 11.43
C SER A 209 2.61 3.40 11.82
N ASP A 210 3.44 4.29 11.29
CA ASP A 210 4.75 4.57 11.84
C ASP A 210 4.63 5.08 13.30
N THR A 211 5.74 5.03 14.03
CA THR A 211 5.82 5.65 15.37
C THR A 211 6.30 7.10 15.25
N VAL A 212 5.64 8.02 15.96
CA VAL A 212 6.07 9.42 16.10
C VAL A 212 6.27 9.78 17.57
N SER A 213 7.31 10.57 17.88
CA SER A 213 7.56 11.05 19.25
C SER A 213 7.23 12.53 19.38
N ILE A 214 6.50 12.87 20.44
CA ILE A 214 6.19 14.25 20.85
C ILE A 214 7.04 14.59 22.07
N GLY A 215 7.83 15.66 21.98
CA GLY A 215 8.65 16.17 23.06
C GLY A 215 7.89 17.09 24.03
N LEU A 216 8.52 17.43 25.16
CA LEU A 216 8.02 18.46 26.07
C LEU A 216 7.99 19.81 25.36
N GLN A 217 6.82 20.44 25.23
CA GLN A 217 6.77 21.86 24.90
C GLN A 217 7.11 22.65 26.16
N LEU A 218 8.30 23.23 26.21
CA LEU A 218 8.61 24.25 27.21
C LEU A 218 7.71 25.46 26.91
N LYS A 219 6.64 25.64 27.70
CA LYS A 219 5.98 26.94 27.80
C LYS A 219 7.03 27.89 28.39
N LEU A 220 7.64 28.72 27.56
CA LEU A 220 8.36 29.90 28.05
C LEU A 220 7.32 30.78 28.75
N SER A 221 7.23 30.66 30.07
CA SER A 221 6.50 31.62 30.89
C SER A 221 7.16 32.97 30.69
N ASN A 222 6.43 33.91 30.09
CA ASN A 222 6.89 35.28 29.89
C ASN A 222 7.21 35.88 31.27
N PRO A 223 8.46 36.26 31.60
CA PRO A 223 8.81 36.70 32.96
C PRO A 223 8.25 38.07 33.35
N ASN A 224 7.53 38.76 32.46
CA ASN A 224 7.19 40.18 32.62
C ASN A 224 5.74 40.49 32.98
N SER A 225 4.93 39.54 33.49
CA SER A 225 3.53 39.84 33.89
C SER A 225 3.37 40.27 35.35
N SER A 226 4.44 40.61 36.06
CA SER A 226 4.34 41.16 37.42
C SER A 226 5.27 42.34 37.57
N MET A 227 4.84 43.52 37.15
CA MET A 227 5.06 44.81 37.83
C MET A 227 4.29 45.87 37.04
N ILE A 228 3.18 46.35 37.61
CA ILE A 228 2.77 47.76 37.76
C ILE A 228 1.36 47.74 38.37
N ASN A 229 1.31 47.90 39.69
CA ASN A 229 0.42 48.78 40.43
C ASN A 229 0.88 48.77 41.90
N PRO A 230 0.70 49.86 42.66
CA PRO A 230 -0.37 50.84 42.56
C PRO A 230 0.01 52.20 41.98
#